data_AF-A0A9E5ULG4-F1
#
_entry.id   AF-A0A9E5ULG4-F1
#
_cell.length_a   1.000
_cell.length_b   1.000
_cell.length_c   1.000
_cell.angle_alpha   90.00
_cell.angle_beta   90.00
_cell.angle_gamma   90.00
#
_symmetry.space_group_name_H-M   'P 1'
#
loop_
_entity.id
_entity.type
_entity.pdbx_description
1 polymer ?
#
loop_
_entity_poly.entity_id
_entity_poly.type
_entity_poly.pdbx_seq_one_letter_code
_entity_poly.pdbx_strand_id
1 'polypeptide(L)'
;MNPSITTNYPEVGILIETVPNSTDREQILKAMLEVVQSSSGKWRGHNLTQAKNWSSITQVKPLHTFLSEENHVASVKTYFKETLADVHSIRQKYSHLPWKF
;
A
#
# COMPACT_ATOMS: atom_id res chain seq x y z
N MET A 1 30.83 -17.70 2.27
CA MET A 1 29.75 -16.68 2.34
C MET A 1 28.42 -17.42 2.36
N ASN A 2 27.52 -17.08 3.29
CA ASN A 2 26.22 -17.73 3.40
C ASN A 2 25.30 -17.19 2.29
N PRO A 3 24.82 -18.01 1.34
CA PRO A 3 24.01 -17.53 0.20
C PRO A 3 22.59 -17.07 0.60
N SER A 4 22.23 -17.10 1.88
CA SER A 4 20.90 -16.75 2.39
C SER A 4 20.63 -15.25 2.61
N ILE A 5 21.56 -14.35 2.25
CA ILE A 5 21.40 -12.90 2.47
C ILE A 5 20.99 -12.15 1.19
N THR A 6 21.04 -12.79 0.01
CA THR A 6 20.74 -12.12 -1.26
C THR A 6 19.30 -12.40 -1.70
N THR A 7 18.30 -11.71 -1.13
CA THR A 7 17.00 -11.45 -1.82
C THR A 7 16.03 -10.52 -1.08
N ASN A 8 16.10 -10.37 0.24
CA ASN A 8 15.15 -9.50 0.97
C ASN A 8 15.69 -8.07 1.12
N TYR A 9 15.65 -7.31 0.03
CA TYR A 9 15.84 -5.86 0.13
C TYR A 9 14.58 -5.23 0.77
N PRO A 10 14.70 -4.31 1.73
CA PRO A 10 13.54 -3.70 2.35
C PRO A 10 12.66 -2.99 1.31
N GLU A 11 11.35 -3.06 1.49
CA GLU A 11 10.38 -2.33 0.70
C GLU A 11 10.01 -1.00 1.38
N VAL A 12 9.73 0.02 0.57
CA VAL A 12 9.34 1.36 1.02
C VAL A 12 8.09 1.78 0.27
N GLY A 13 7.11 2.34 1.00
CA GLY A 13 5.87 2.83 0.41
C GLY A 13 4.77 3.06 1.43
N ILE A 14 3.53 2.93 0.97
CA ILE A 14 2.33 3.17 1.78
C ILE A 14 1.57 1.87 2.00
N LEU A 15 1.07 1.73 3.23
CA LEU A 15 0.17 0.69 3.70
C LEU A 15 -1.15 1.37 4.11
N ILE A 16 -2.27 0.87 3.59
CA ILE A 16 -3.62 1.18 4.11
C ILE A 16 -4.17 -0.14 4.64
N GLU A 17 -4.55 -0.17 5.91
CA GLU A 17 -4.94 -1.41 6.58
C GLU A 17 -6.22 -1.27 7.40
N THR A 18 -6.85 -2.42 7.66
CA THR A 18 -8.01 -2.54 8.54
C THR A 18 -7.86 -3.72 9.47
N VAL A 19 -8.27 -3.50 10.72
CA VAL A 19 -8.21 -4.49 11.78
C VAL A 19 -9.28 -5.58 11.59
N PRO A 20 -9.07 -6.81 12.12
CA PRO A 20 -10.04 -7.90 12.01
C PRO A 20 -11.44 -7.58 12.55
N ASN A 21 -11.51 -6.78 13.61
CA ASN A 21 -12.75 -6.54 14.36
C ASN A 21 -13.39 -5.17 14.04
N SER A 22 -13.03 -4.56 12.90
CA SER A 22 -13.65 -3.30 12.49
C SER A 22 -15.15 -3.51 12.19
N THR A 23 -16.00 -2.64 12.71
CA THR A 23 -17.45 -2.65 12.43
C THR A 23 -17.74 -2.46 10.94
N ASP A 24 -16.89 -1.71 10.24
CA ASP A 24 -17.04 -1.38 8.82
C ASP A 24 -16.19 -2.29 7.92
N ARG A 25 -15.69 -3.41 8.47
CA ARG A 25 -14.72 -4.28 7.79
C ARG A 25 -15.16 -4.69 6.40
N GLU A 26 -16.39 -5.17 6.24
CA GLU A 26 -16.89 -5.63 4.94
C GLU A 26 -16.83 -4.52 3.88
N GLN A 27 -17.28 -3.31 4.24
CA GLN A 27 -17.24 -2.15 3.34
C GLN A 27 -15.80 -1.74 3.02
N ILE A 28 -14.91 -1.76 4.02
CA ILE A 28 -13.49 -1.46 3.82
C ILE A 28 -12.83 -2.49 2.89
N LEU A 29 -13.08 -3.79 3.08
CA LEU A 29 -12.53 -4.84 2.22
C LEU A 29 -13.02 -4.71 0.78
N LYS A 30 -14.31 -4.40 0.59
CA LYS A 30 -14.88 -4.12 -0.73
C LYS A 30 -14.20 -2.93 -1.39
N ALA A 31 -14.00 -1.82 -0.67
CA ALA A 31 -13.29 -0.66 -1.19
C ALA A 31 -11.83 -0.97 -1.54
N MET A 32 -11.12 -1.72 -0.69
CA MET A 32 -9.74 -2.17 -0.94
C MET A 32 -9.65 -3.04 -2.19
N LEU A 33 -10.58 -3.98 -2.39
CA LEU A 33 -10.64 -4.80 -3.60
C LEU A 33 -10.86 -3.95 -4.85
N GLU A 34 -11.76 -2.98 -4.79
CA GLU A 34 -12.02 -2.07 -5.91
C GLU A 34 -10.80 -1.19 -6.22
N VAL A 35 -10.07 -0.71 -5.22
CA VAL A 35 -8.79 0.00 -5.42
C VAL A 35 -7.78 -0.89 -6.13
N VAL A 36 -7.58 -2.13 -5.65
CA VAL A 36 -6.62 -3.06 -6.27
C VAL A 36 -6.99 -3.34 -7.73
N GLN A 37 -8.26 -3.64 -8.01
CA GLN A 37 -8.76 -3.95 -9.36
C GLN A 37 -8.65 -2.76 -10.32
N SER A 38 -8.91 -1.54 -9.84
CA SER A 38 -8.88 -0.33 -10.66
C SER A 38 -7.47 0.25 -10.86
N SER A 39 -6.48 -0.17 -10.05
CA SER A 39 -5.14 0.45 -10.00
C SER A 39 -4.12 -0.03 -11.05
N SER A 40 -4.51 -0.88 -12.00
CA SER A 40 -3.59 -1.48 -12.98
C SER A 40 -2.33 -2.12 -12.36
N GLY A 41 -2.48 -2.73 -11.18
CA GLY A 41 -1.38 -3.40 -10.47
C GLY A 41 -0.50 -2.49 -9.61
N LYS A 42 -0.80 -1.19 -9.53
CA LYS A 42 -0.09 -0.22 -8.68
C LYS A 42 -0.29 -0.53 -7.19
N TRP A 43 -1.50 -0.93 -6.78
CA TRP A 43 -1.82 -1.37 -5.43
C TRP A 43 -1.92 -2.90 -5.37
N ARG A 44 -1.35 -3.50 -4.32
CA ARG A 44 -1.39 -4.94 -4.04
C ARG A 44 -2.22 -5.21 -2.80
N GLY A 45 -3.14 -6.16 -2.87
CA GLY A 45 -3.99 -6.55 -1.74
C GLY A 45 -3.41 -7.71 -0.93
N HIS A 46 -3.63 -7.68 0.39
CA HIS A 46 -3.23 -8.72 1.34
C HIS A 46 -4.42 -9.10 2.22
N ASN A 47 -4.69 -10.40 2.32
CA ASN A 47 -5.78 -10.97 3.15
C ASN A 47 -7.16 -10.33 2.92
N LEU A 48 -7.45 -9.84 1.71
CA LEU A 48 -8.69 -9.11 1.42
C LEU A 48 -9.96 -9.98 1.46
N THR A 49 -9.82 -11.31 1.52
CA THR A 49 -10.92 -12.28 1.58
C THR A 49 -11.00 -13.01 2.92
N GLN A 50 -10.09 -12.75 3.85
CA GLN A 50 -9.99 -13.48 5.11
C GLN A 50 -10.69 -12.71 6.24
N ALA A 51 -11.65 -13.33 6.91
CA ALA A 51 -12.47 -12.64 7.90
C ALA A 51 -11.71 -12.23 9.18
N LYS A 52 -10.68 -12.97 9.59
CA LYS A 52 -10.07 -12.87 10.93
C LYS A 52 -8.67 -12.24 10.96
N ASN A 53 -8.11 -11.89 9.81
CA ASN A 53 -6.74 -11.37 9.71
C ASN A 53 -6.74 -9.86 9.45
N TRP A 54 -5.63 -9.20 9.78
CA TRP A 54 -5.39 -7.86 9.28
C TRP A 54 -5.38 -7.91 7.76
N SER A 55 -6.05 -6.95 7.16
CA SER A 55 -6.18 -6.84 5.70
C SER A 55 -5.68 -5.49 5.27
N SER A 56 -4.98 -5.47 4.15
CA SER A 56 -4.35 -4.24 3.70
C SER A 56 -4.21 -4.17 2.20
N ILE A 57 -4.00 -2.96 1.72
CA ILE A 57 -3.47 -2.70 0.39
C ILE A 57 -2.15 -1.95 0.54
N THR A 58 -1.17 -2.31 -0.29
CA THR A 58 0.14 -1.66 -0.31
C THR A 58 0.47 -1.13 -1.69
N GLN A 59 1.12 0.02 -1.73
CA GLN A 59 1.87 0.50 -2.88
C GLN A 59 3.29 0.69 -2.40
N VAL A 60 4.18 -0.24 -2.77
CA VAL A 60 5.57 -0.31 -2.28
C VAL A 60 6.53 -0.58 -3.44
N LYS A 61 7.77 -0.10 -3.28
CA LYS A 61 8.90 -0.43 -4.15
C LYS A 61 10.08 -0.89 -3.30
N PRO A 62 10.94 -1.79 -3.80
CA PRO A 62 12.20 -2.10 -3.14
C PRO A 62 13.04 -0.84 -2.93
N LEU A 63 13.66 -0.68 -1.77
CA LEU A 63 14.48 0.49 -1.45
C LEU A 63 15.62 0.71 -2.46
N HIS A 64 16.21 -0.39 -2.96
CA HIS A 64 17.28 -0.30 -3.97
C HIS A 64 16.82 0.42 -5.24
N THR A 65 15.53 0.36 -5.59
CA THR A 65 14.98 1.09 -6.75
C THR A 65 15.19 2.59 -6.63
N PHE A 66 15.20 3.15 -5.42
CA PHE A 66 15.51 4.57 -5.22
C PHE A 66 17.01 4.81 -5.12
N LEU A 67 17.74 3.94 -4.42
CA LEU A 67 19.18 4.09 -4.19
C LEU A 67 20.02 3.94 -5.47
N SER A 68 19.48 3.26 -6.49
CA SER A 68 20.12 3.13 -7.80
C SER A 68 19.95 4.36 -8.70
N GLU A 69 19.12 5.33 -8.32
CA GLU A 69 18.90 6.55 -9.09
C GLU A 69 19.99 7.58 -8.81
N GLU A 70 20.41 8.33 -9.84
CA GLU A 70 21.43 9.39 -9.74
C GLU A 70 21.07 10.41 -8.63
N ASN A 71 19.79 10.78 -8.55
CA ASN A 71 19.24 11.59 -7.47
C ASN A 71 18.19 10.80 -6.67
N HIS A 72 18.65 9.85 -5.88
CA HIS A 72 17.82 9.02 -5.00
C HIS A 72 16.87 9.83 -4.08
N VAL A 73 17.31 10.99 -3.57
CA VAL A 73 16.48 11.86 -2.71
C VAL A 73 15.30 12.45 -3.50
N ALA A 74 15.54 12.91 -4.73
CA ALA A 74 14.46 13.41 -5.59
C ALA A 74 13.51 12.26 -5.98
N SER A 75 14.06 11.09 -6.34
CA SER A 75 13.27 9.92 -6.73
C SER A 75 12.30 9.47 -5.65
N VAL A 76 12.78 9.32 -4.40
CA VAL A 76 11.90 8.92 -3.28
C VAL A 76 10.86 9.99 -2.96
N LYS A 77 11.21 11.28 -3.04
CA LYS A 77 10.25 12.39 -2.83
C LYS A 77 9.15 12.40 -3.88
N THR A 78 9.51 12.22 -5.16
CA THR A 78 8.53 12.16 -6.26
C THR A 78 7.59 10.98 -6.06
N TYR A 79 8.13 9.81 -5.76
CA TYR A 79 7.33 8.61 -5.49
C TYR A 79 6.33 8.80 -4.35
N PHE A 80 6.74 9.39 -3.21
CA PHE A 80 5.80 9.64 -2.13
C PHE A 80 4.78 10.73 -2.45
N LYS A 81 5.14 11.78 -3.20
CA LYS A 81 4.18 12.80 -3.64
C LYS A 81 3.07 12.19 -4.50
N GLU A 82 3.44 11.37 -5.47
CA GLU A 82 2.47 10.67 -6.34
C GLU A 82 1.62 9.68 -5.52
N THR A 83 2.25 8.89 -4.65
CA THR A 83 1.53 7.92 -3.83
C THR A 83 0.57 8.60 -2.85
N LEU A 84 0.94 9.73 -2.27
CA LEU A 84 0.05 10.49 -1.37
C LEU A 84 -1.10 11.16 -2.13
N ALA A 85 -0.90 11.59 -3.37
CA ALA A 85 -1.97 12.09 -4.23
C ALA A 85 -3.00 10.98 -4.55
N ASP A 86 -2.53 9.76 -4.78
CA ASP A 86 -3.40 8.58 -4.94
C ASP A 86 -4.17 8.28 -3.65
N VAL A 87 -3.49 8.25 -2.49
CA VAL A 87 -4.13 8.04 -1.18
C VAL A 87 -5.20 9.10 -0.93
N HIS A 88 -4.93 10.35 -1.28
CA HIS A 88 -5.90 11.43 -1.18
C HIS A 88 -7.13 11.16 -2.06
N SER A 89 -6.92 10.71 -3.29
CA SER A 89 -8.01 10.36 -4.22
C SER A 89 -8.85 9.18 -3.73
N ILE A 90 -8.20 8.13 -3.20
CA ILE A 90 -8.87 6.99 -2.56
C ILE A 90 -9.73 7.48 -1.38
N ARG A 91 -9.17 8.34 -0.52
CA ARG A 91 -9.89 8.91 0.63
C ARG A 91 -11.09 9.75 0.20
N GLN A 92 -10.96 10.56 -0.84
CA GLN A 92 -12.09 11.34 -1.36
C GLN A 92 -13.20 10.44 -1.88
N LYS A 93 -12.85 9.40 -2.65
CA LYS A 93 -13.80 8.43 -3.21
C LYS A 93 -14.53 7.63 -2.12
N TYR A 94 -13.82 7.20 -1.09
CA TYR A 94 -14.38 6.43 0.02
C TYR A 94 -14.46 7.26 1.31
N SER A 95 -14.90 8.52 1.19
CA SER A 95 -14.96 9.47 2.31
C SER A 95 -15.95 9.08 3.42
N HIS A 96 -16.87 8.17 3.11
CA HIS A 96 -17.84 7.60 4.06
C HIS A 96 -17.24 6.53 4.98
N LEU A 97 -16.05 6.00 4.67
CA LEU A 97 -15.37 5.01 5.51
C LEU A 97 -14.67 5.67 6.72
N PRO A 98 -14.43 4.94 7.81
CA PRO A 98 -13.87 5.50 9.05
C PRO A 98 -12.34 5.67 8.98
N TRP A 99 -11.87 6.64 8.19
CA TRP A 99 -10.45 6.97 8.09
C TRP A 99 -9.90 7.45 9.45
N LYS A 100 -8.85 6.78 9.95
CA LYS A 100 -8.07 7.19 11.13
C LYS A 100 -6.62 7.39 10.71
N PHE A 101 -6.03 8.51 11.12
CA PHE A 101 -4.63 8.88 10.88
C PHE A 101 -3.91 8.97 12.22
#